data_AF-A0A7X7UNR5-F1
#
_entry.id   AF-A0A7X7UNR5-F1
#
_cell.length_a   1.000
_cell.length_b   1.000
_cell.length_c   1.000
_cell.angle_alpha   90.00
_cell.angle_beta   90.00
_cell.angle_gamma   90.00
#
_symmetry.space_group_name_H-M   'P 1'
#
loop_
_entity.id
_entity.type
_entity.pdbx_description
1 polymer ?
#
loop_
_entity_poly.entity_id
_entity_poly.type
_entity_poly.pdbx_seq_one_letter_code
_entity_poly.pdbx_strand_id
1 'polypeptide(L)'
;MYTIKNTVTYEQIINKSRFICYLFPVKDVSEANEILANIRKKHYDANHNCYGYIIGTNPPTAKSSDDGEPSQTAGVPIFEVLKKNNLTNVIAIVTRYFGGVKLGAGGLIRAYGSSVSEALKLAEIVKIEKKVIMEIIADYAHVNSVQRILENHIIDRIFSDKVNLKAEIPENEFERIKRELTEVSKGAVETKVLGTKDSV
;
A
#
# COMPACT_ATOMS: atom_id res chain seq x y z
N MET A 1 -3.65 -8.70 0.56
CA MET A 1 -3.95 -7.26 0.61
C MET A 1 -3.79 -6.71 -0.80
N TYR A 2 -4.44 -5.59 -1.07
CA TYR A 2 -4.44 -4.94 -2.39
C TYR A 2 -4.02 -3.48 -2.23
N THR A 3 -3.68 -2.84 -3.35
CA THR A 3 -3.54 -1.38 -3.44
C THR A 3 -4.14 -0.90 -4.76
N ILE A 4 -4.06 0.40 -5.02
CA ILE A 4 -4.44 0.99 -6.30
C ILE A 4 -3.17 1.27 -7.11
N LYS A 5 -3.24 1.08 -8.43
CA LYS A 5 -2.07 1.29 -9.29
C LYS A 5 -1.79 2.77 -9.57
N ASN A 6 -2.85 3.54 -9.75
CA ASN A 6 -2.79 4.93 -10.18
C ASN A 6 -3.66 5.81 -9.27
N THR A 7 -3.36 7.11 -9.25
CA THR A 7 -4.23 8.10 -8.63
C THR A 7 -5.60 8.12 -9.31
N VAL A 8 -6.65 8.21 -8.50
CA VAL A 8 -8.03 8.35 -8.96
C VAL A 8 -8.66 9.58 -8.34
N THR A 9 -9.49 10.27 -9.12
CA THR A 9 -10.33 11.37 -8.64
C THR A 9 -11.78 11.09 -8.99
N TYR A 10 -12.67 11.32 -8.04
CA TYR A 10 -14.11 11.23 -8.22
C TYR A 10 -14.78 12.42 -7.55
N GLU A 11 -15.83 12.95 -8.15
CA GLU A 11 -16.58 14.07 -7.62
C GLU A 11 -18.07 13.78 -7.60
N GLN A 12 -18.74 14.22 -6.55
CA GLN A 12 -20.19 14.20 -6.46
C GLN A 12 -20.75 15.42 -5.72
N ILE A 13 -22.02 15.72 -5.98
CA ILE A 13 -22.77 16.78 -5.30
C ILE A 13 -23.90 16.13 -4.51
N ILE A 14 -23.96 16.39 -3.20
CA ILE A 14 -25.00 15.90 -2.29
C ILE A 14 -25.58 17.09 -1.53
N ASN A 15 -26.88 17.35 -1.68
CA ASN A 15 -27.56 18.48 -1.03
C ASN A 15 -26.78 19.79 -1.21
N LYS A 16 -26.43 20.10 -2.47
CA LYS A 16 -25.63 21.26 -2.90
C LYS A 16 -24.18 21.29 -2.39
N SER A 17 -23.79 20.44 -1.44
CA SER A 17 -22.39 20.31 -1.01
C SER A 17 -21.62 19.49 -2.04
N ARG A 18 -20.44 19.96 -2.42
CA ARG A 18 -19.56 19.30 -3.38
C ARG A 18 -18.51 18.50 -2.62
N PHE A 19 -18.33 17.24 -2.99
CA PHE A 19 -17.36 16.31 -2.42
C PHE A 19 -16.44 15.82 -3.52
N ILE A 20 -15.14 16.05 -3.37
CA ILE A 20 -14.11 15.61 -4.31
C ILE A 20 -13.23 14.61 -3.58
N CYS A 21 -13.33 13.34 -3.97
CA CYS A 21 -12.49 12.28 -3.45
C CYS A 21 -11.27 12.08 -4.34
N TYR A 22 -10.12 12.04 -3.70
CA TYR A 22 -8.85 11.63 -4.28
C TYR A 22 -8.38 10.35 -3.61
N LEU A 23 -7.95 9.39 -4.42
CA LEU A 23 -7.24 8.19 -3.97
C LEU A 23 -5.83 8.25 -4.52
N PHE A 24 -4.82 8.10 -3.67
CA PHE A 24 -3.42 8.04 -4.07
C PHE A 24 -2.77 6.76 -3.55
N PRO A 25 -2.02 6.03 -4.39
CA PRO A 25 -1.06 5.06 -3.89
C PRO A 25 0.06 5.80 -3.15
N VAL A 26 0.49 5.26 -2.00
CA VAL A 26 1.54 5.83 -1.17
C VAL A 26 2.41 4.73 -0.58
N LYS A 27 3.71 4.98 -0.51
CA LYS A 27 4.72 4.03 -0.01
C LYS A 27 4.88 4.14 1.49
N ASP A 28 4.78 5.36 2.02
CA ASP A 28 5.02 5.65 3.43
C ASP A 28 4.21 6.85 3.93
N VAL A 29 4.32 7.11 5.23
CA VAL A 29 3.60 8.20 5.92
C VAL A 29 4.10 9.59 5.47
N SER A 30 5.37 9.72 5.07
CA SER A 30 5.91 11.00 4.59
C SER A 30 5.23 11.40 3.29
N GLU A 31 5.19 10.49 2.32
CA GLU A 31 4.53 10.70 1.03
C GLU A 31 3.03 11.02 1.21
N ALA A 32 2.36 10.30 2.11
CA ALA A 32 0.95 10.57 2.44
C ALA A 32 0.73 11.99 3.00
N ASN A 33 1.63 12.47 3.87
CA ASN A 33 1.56 13.82 4.44
C ASN A 33 1.86 14.90 3.40
N GLU A 34 2.82 14.67 2.50
CA GLU A 34 3.14 15.58 1.40
C GLU A 34 1.97 15.73 0.43
N ILE A 35 1.35 14.61 0.04
CA ILE A 35 0.14 14.62 -0.79
C ILE A 35 -1.00 15.35 -0.11
N LEU A 36 -1.23 15.10 1.19
CA LEU A 36 -2.27 15.79 1.95
C LEU A 36 -2.02 17.31 2.01
N ALA A 37 -0.77 17.73 2.22
CA ALA A 37 -0.40 19.15 2.20
C ALA A 37 -0.67 19.79 0.82
N ASN A 38 -0.35 19.07 -0.26
CA ASN A 38 -0.62 19.53 -1.62
C ASN A 38 -2.13 19.66 -1.91
N ILE A 39 -2.95 18.69 -1.47
CA ILE A 39 -4.42 18.77 -1.61
C ILE A 39 -4.99 19.94 -0.80
N ARG A 40 -4.53 20.14 0.43
CA ARG A 40 -4.94 21.29 1.26
C ARG A 40 -4.54 22.62 0.62
N LYS A 41 -3.37 22.71 0.00
CA LYS A 41 -2.95 23.91 -0.75
C LYS A 41 -3.80 24.14 -1.99
N LYS A 42 -4.10 23.08 -2.75
CA LYS A 42 -4.96 23.12 -3.93
C LYS A 42 -6.39 23.57 -3.59
N HIS A 43 -6.89 23.13 -2.45
CA HIS A 43 -8.24 23.40 -1.95
C HIS A 43 -8.21 24.23 -0.67
N TYR A 44 -7.45 25.33 -0.69
CA TYR A 44 -7.24 26.19 0.48
C TYR A 44 -8.54 26.86 0.98
N ASP A 45 -9.53 26.98 0.10
CA ASP A 45 -10.84 27.58 0.31
C ASP A 45 -11.94 26.56 0.62
N ALA A 46 -11.61 25.27 0.65
CA ALA A 46 -12.55 24.23 1.04
C ALA A 46 -12.85 24.28 2.55
N ASN A 47 -14.03 23.78 2.93
CA ASN A 47 -14.40 23.73 4.34
C ASN A 47 -13.62 22.65 5.10
N HIS A 48 -13.44 21.49 4.47
CA HIS A 48 -12.79 20.32 5.08
C HIS A 48 -12.03 19.51 4.02
N ASN A 49 -10.88 18.97 4.41
CA ASN A 49 -10.08 17.98 3.68
C ASN A 49 -9.90 16.75 4.57
N CYS A 50 -11.00 16.03 4.80
CA CYS A 50 -11.03 14.82 5.61
C CYS A 50 -10.26 13.70 4.91
N TYR A 51 -9.62 12.81 5.67
CA TYR A 51 -8.82 11.75 5.06
C TYR A 51 -8.79 10.48 5.90
N GLY A 52 -8.38 9.40 5.25
CA GLY A 52 -8.01 8.13 5.88
C GLY A 52 -6.94 7.43 5.04
N TYR A 53 -5.98 6.77 5.70
CA TYR A 53 -4.97 5.96 5.04
C TYR A 53 -4.71 4.65 5.77
N ILE A 54 -4.22 3.67 5.00
CA ILE A 54 -3.67 2.40 5.48
C ILE A 54 -2.35 2.19 4.73
N ILE A 55 -1.25 2.03 5.45
CA ILE A 55 0.11 1.95 4.87
C ILE A 55 0.87 0.79 5.52
N GLY A 56 1.44 -0.09 4.71
CA GLY A 56 2.16 -1.29 5.15
C GLY A 56 1.25 -2.46 5.54
N THR A 57 1.87 -3.59 5.90
CA THR A 57 1.13 -4.85 6.11
C THR A 57 1.42 -5.55 7.45
N ASN A 58 2.44 -5.14 8.24
CA ASN A 58 2.79 -5.83 9.48
C ASN A 58 3.61 -4.98 10.51
N PRO A 59 2.96 -4.35 11.51
CA PRO A 59 1.57 -3.92 11.49
C PRO A 59 1.38 -2.73 10.53
N PRO A 60 0.18 -2.56 9.94
CA PRO A 60 -0.11 -1.39 9.13
C PRO A 60 -0.12 -0.12 9.99
N THR A 61 0.41 0.97 9.45
CA THR A 61 0.15 2.32 9.98
C THR A 61 -1.17 2.81 9.40
N ALA A 62 -2.11 3.14 10.27
CA ALA A 62 -3.44 3.58 9.91
C ALA A 62 -3.79 4.88 10.62
N LYS A 63 -4.46 5.80 9.92
CA LYS A 63 -4.96 7.05 10.51
C LYS A 63 -6.20 7.51 9.75
N SER A 64 -7.07 8.21 10.46
CA SER A 64 -8.16 8.98 9.87
C SER A 64 -8.29 10.34 10.54
N SER A 65 -8.90 11.30 9.84
CA SER A 65 -9.17 12.63 10.37
C SER A 65 -10.45 13.20 9.79
N ASP A 66 -11.27 13.78 10.67
CA ASP A 66 -12.49 14.50 10.29
C ASP A 66 -12.22 15.95 9.85
N ASP A 67 -10.99 16.48 10.00
CA ASP A 67 -10.61 17.83 9.55
C ASP A 67 -11.61 18.95 9.91
N GLY A 68 -12.18 18.90 11.12
CA GLY A 68 -13.16 19.87 11.61
C GLY A 68 -14.63 19.52 11.34
N GLU A 69 -14.92 18.44 10.61
CA GLU A 69 -16.25 17.83 10.60
C GLU A 69 -16.62 17.30 12.00
N PRO A 70 -17.91 17.09 12.29
CA PRO A 70 -18.32 16.42 13.52
C PRO A 70 -17.61 15.06 13.69
N SER A 71 -17.24 14.75 14.94
CA SER A 71 -16.44 13.58 15.28
C SER A 71 -16.97 12.29 14.65
N GLN A 72 -16.07 11.56 13.99
CA GLN A 72 -16.28 10.26 13.33
C GLN A 72 -17.29 10.29 12.17
N THR A 73 -17.64 11.48 11.66
CA THR A 73 -18.59 11.58 10.54
C THR A 73 -17.94 11.60 9.16
N ALA A 74 -16.61 11.72 9.08
CA ALA A 74 -15.89 11.80 7.81
C ALA A 74 -14.68 10.87 7.73
N GLY A 75 -13.69 11.03 8.61
CA GLY A 75 -12.45 10.26 8.60
C GLY A 75 -12.67 8.77 8.80
N VAL A 76 -13.50 8.39 9.78
CA VAL A 76 -13.83 6.98 10.05
C VAL A 76 -14.55 6.33 8.85
N PRO A 77 -15.61 6.92 8.27
CA PRO A 77 -16.23 6.40 7.05
C PRO A 77 -15.24 6.22 5.88
N ILE A 78 -14.34 7.17 5.65
CA ILE A 78 -13.30 7.07 4.61
C ILE A 78 -12.42 5.84 4.87
N PHE A 79 -11.91 5.72 6.09
CA PHE A 79 -11.03 4.65 6.50
C PHE A 79 -11.69 3.26 6.42
N GLU A 80 -12.93 3.13 6.90
CA GLU A 80 -13.66 1.86 6.89
C GLU A 80 -13.92 1.35 5.47
N VAL A 81 -14.10 2.23 4.48
CA VAL A 81 -14.20 1.83 3.08
C VAL A 81 -12.87 1.25 2.58
N LEU A 82 -11.73 1.88 2.87
CA LEU A 82 -10.41 1.34 2.49
C LEU A 82 -10.17 -0.04 3.13
N LYS A 83 -10.45 -0.14 4.43
CA LYS A 83 -10.29 -1.37 5.22
C LYS A 83 -11.19 -2.50 4.72
N LYS A 84 -12.47 -2.23 4.47
CA LYS A 84 -13.44 -3.21 3.95
C LYS A 84 -13.02 -3.77 2.59
N ASN A 85 -12.34 -2.97 1.77
CA ASN A 85 -11.80 -3.39 0.48
C ASN A 85 -10.41 -4.03 0.58
N ASN A 86 -9.90 -4.29 1.80
CA ASN A 86 -8.60 -4.92 2.06
C ASN A 86 -7.43 -4.19 1.38
N LEU A 87 -7.53 -2.85 1.32
CA LEU A 87 -6.52 -1.99 0.72
C LEU A 87 -5.44 -1.57 1.74
N THR A 88 -4.23 -1.40 1.25
CA THR A 88 -3.11 -0.77 1.95
C THR A 88 -2.27 0.03 0.95
N ASN A 89 -1.24 0.72 1.44
CA ASN A 89 -0.39 1.64 0.68
C ASN A 89 -1.24 2.66 -0.09
N VAL A 90 -2.26 3.19 0.57
CA VAL A 90 -3.24 4.11 -0.03
C VAL A 90 -3.69 5.16 0.96
N ILE A 91 -3.84 6.39 0.47
CA ILE A 91 -4.55 7.48 1.15
C ILE A 91 -5.77 7.89 0.34
N ALA A 92 -6.89 8.05 1.03
CA ALA A 92 -8.09 8.67 0.52
C ALA A 92 -8.27 10.04 1.17
N ILE A 93 -8.45 11.09 0.37
CA ILE A 93 -8.71 12.45 0.81
C ILE A 93 -10.01 12.90 0.19
N VAL A 94 -10.96 13.37 1.00
CA VAL A 94 -12.24 13.90 0.52
C VAL A 94 -12.32 15.37 0.89
N THR A 95 -12.20 16.22 -0.13
CA THR A 95 -12.38 17.66 -0.02
C THR A 95 -13.87 17.99 -0.09
N ARG A 96 -14.37 18.76 0.87
CA ARG A 96 -15.77 19.20 0.90
C ARG A 96 -15.88 20.72 0.80
N TYR A 97 -16.75 21.16 -0.12
CA TYR A 97 -17.27 22.52 -0.17
C TYR A 97 -18.74 22.50 0.28
N PHE A 98 -19.06 23.28 1.32
CA PHE A 98 -20.39 23.35 1.91
C PHE A 98 -21.37 24.11 1.00
N GLY A 99 -22.50 23.47 0.70
CA GLY A 99 -23.51 24.02 -0.22
C GLY A 99 -24.67 24.78 0.44
N GLY A 100 -24.55 25.14 1.72
CA GLY A 100 -25.63 25.83 2.46
C GLY A 100 -26.70 24.92 3.08
N VAL A 101 -26.71 23.62 2.77
CA VAL A 101 -27.67 22.65 3.35
C VAL A 101 -26.93 21.67 4.27
N LYS A 102 -27.36 21.59 5.53
CA LYS A 102 -26.79 20.65 6.51
C LYS A 102 -27.24 19.22 6.20
N LEU A 103 -26.30 18.28 6.19
CA LEU A 103 -26.57 16.85 5.93
C LEU A 103 -26.93 16.06 7.21
N GLY A 104 -26.60 16.59 8.39
CA GLY A 104 -26.62 15.83 9.65
C GLY A 104 -25.56 14.73 9.69
N ALA A 105 -25.33 14.14 10.87
CA ALA A 105 -24.25 13.15 11.07
C ALA A 105 -24.37 11.94 10.13
N GLY A 106 -25.55 11.33 10.04
CA GLY A 106 -25.79 10.19 9.15
C GLY A 106 -25.65 10.52 7.66
N GLY A 107 -25.96 11.76 7.26
CA GLY A 107 -25.78 12.21 5.88
C GLY A 107 -24.31 12.41 5.53
N LEU A 108 -23.50 12.95 6.47
CA LEU A 108 -22.05 13.09 6.30
C LEU A 108 -21.36 11.72 6.20
N ILE A 109 -21.69 10.80 7.11
CA ILE A 109 -21.15 9.44 7.10
C ILE A 109 -21.35 8.79 5.73
N ARG A 110 -22.57 8.87 5.18
CA ARG A 110 -22.88 8.34 3.86
C ARG A 110 -22.14 9.07 2.75
N ALA A 111 -22.08 10.40 2.78
CA ALA A 111 -21.43 11.20 1.74
C ALA A 111 -19.92 10.91 1.65
N TYR A 112 -19.21 10.88 2.78
CA TYR A 112 -17.78 10.61 2.82
C TYR A 112 -17.47 9.16 2.41
N GLY A 113 -18.20 8.19 2.96
CA GLY A 113 -18.02 6.78 2.58
C GLY A 113 -18.36 6.50 1.11
N SER A 114 -19.46 7.07 0.60
CA SER A 114 -19.83 6.88 -0.81
C SER A 114 -18.82 7.51 -1.75
N SER A 115 -18.27 8.68 -1.43
CA SER A 115 -17.24 9.34 -2.26
C SER A 115 -16.05 8.42 -2.52
N VAL A 116 -15.56 7.75 -1.48
CA VAL A 116 -14.44 6.79 -1.57
C VAL A 116 -14.88 5.52 -2.32
N SER A 117 -16.08 5.03 -2.05
CA SER A 117 -16.60 3.81 -2.67
C SER A 117 -16.79 3.98 -4.18
N GLU A 118 -17.29 5.13 -4.62
CA GLU A 118 -17.43 5.46 -6.05
C GLU A 118 -16.06 5.70 -6.71
N ALA A 119 -15.11 6.36 -6.02
CA ALA A 119 -13.74 6.50 -6.50
C ALA A 119 -13.08 5.13 -6.72
N LEU A 120 -13.29 4.17 -5.81
CA LEU A 120 -12.71 2.82 -5.94
C LEU A 120 -13.23 2.03 -7.14
N LYS A 121 -14.47 2.29 -7.60
CA LYS A 121 -14.98 1.66 -8.82
C LYS A 121 -14.21 2.08 -10.08
N LEU A 122 -13.54 3.23 -10.03
CA LEU A 122 -12.70 3.75 -11.12
C LEU A 122 -11.23 3.35 -10.97
N ALA A 123 -10.86 2.73 -9.86
CA ALA A 123 -9.48 2.35 -9.56
C ALA A 123 -9.10 1.01 -10.17
N GLU A 124 -7.91 0.94 -10.76
CA GLU A 124 -7.25 -0.34 -11.06
C GLU A 124 -6.67 -0.89 -9.75
N ILE A 125 -7.35 -1.88 -9.17
CA ILE A 125 -6.94 -2.54 -7.93
C ILE A 125 -5.98 -3.68 -8.27
N VAL A 126 -4.83 -3.67 -7.61
CA VAL A 126 -3.72 -4.60 -7.84
C VAL A 126 -3.34 -5.30 -6.54
N LYS A 127 -2.94 -6.57 -6.65
CA LYS A 127 -2.58 -7.37 -5.49
C LYS A 127 -1.17 -7.01 -5.02
N ILE A 128 -0.99 -6.89 -3.71
CA ILE A 128 0.35 -6.78 -3.15
C ILE A 128 0.92 -8.18 -2.96
N GLU A 129 2.06 -8.43 -3.58
CA GLU A 129 2.89 -9.60 -3.37
C GLU A 129 3.96 -9.30 -2.33
N LYS A 130 3.96 -10.11 -1.26
CA LYS A 130 5.03 -10.12 -0.27
C LYS A 130 6.20 -10.90 -0.83
N LYS A 131 7.38 -10.29 -0.75
CA LYS A 131 8.65 -10.93 -1.10
C LYS A 131 9.53 -11.02 0.14
N VAL A 132 10.19 -12.16 0.30
CA VAL A 132 11.25 -12.39 1.28
C VAL A 132 12.57 -12.03 0.62
N ILE A 133 13.33 -11.16 1.28
CA ILE A 133 14.69 -10.84 0.86
C ILE A 133 15.62 -11.82 1.55
N MET A 134 16.31 -12.63 0.76
CA MET A 134 17.23 -13.65 1.25
C MET A 134 18.63 -13.39 0.71
N GLU A 135 19.62 -13.50 1.58
CA GLU A 135 21.04 -13.60 1.27
C GLU A 135 21.41 -15.08 1.18
N ILE A 136 22.19 -15.43 0.16
CA ILE A 136 22.63 -16.79 -0.15
C ILE A 136 24.14 -16.76 -0.40
N ILE A 137 24.90 -17.48 0.42
CA ILE A 137 26.35 -17.60 0.27
C ILE A 137 26.67 -19.03 -0.18
N ALA A 138 27.30 -19.15 -1.34
CA ALA A 138 27.61 -20.42 -1.97
C ALA A 138 29.07 -20.48 -2.43
N ASP A 139 29.69 -21.65 -2.27
CA ASP A 139 30.96 -21.96 -2.91
C ASP A 139 30.77 -22.13 -4.42
N TYR A 140 31.80 -21.83 -5.22
CA TYR A 140 31.75 -21.91 -6.68
C TYR A 140 31.26 -23.25 -7.24
N ALA A 141 31.47 -24.35 -6.51
CA ALA A 141 30.97 -25.68 -6.86
C ALA A 141 29.42 -25.76 -6.93
N HIS A 142 28.71 -24.91 -6.20
CA HIS A 142 27.24 -24.93 -6.10
C HIS A 142 26.56 -23.74 -6.79
N VAL A 143 27.32 -22.72 -7.22
CA VAL A 143 26.78 -21.46 -7.76
C VAL A 143 25.83 -21.69 -8.93
N ASN A 144 26.19 -22.53 -9.90
CA ASN A 144 25.35 -22.77 -11.06
C ASN A 144 23.99 -23.40 -10.68
N SER A 145 24.01 -24.34 -9.75
CA SER A 145 22.79 -24.98 -9.25
C SER A 145 21.92 -24.00 -8.45
N VAL A 146 22.53 -23.19 -7.59
CA VAL A 146 21.84 -22.15 -6.82
C VAL A 146 21.22 -21.11 -7.75
N GLN A 147 21.95 -20.63 -8.75
CA GLN A 147 21.44 -19.65 -9.71
C GLN A 147 20.29 -20.21 -10.53
N ARG A 148 20.33 -21.51 -10.89
CA ARG A 148 19.24 -22.18 -11.58
C ARG A 148 17.97 -22.30 -10.73
N ILE A 149 18.08 -22.45 -9.42
CA ILE A 149 16.91 -22.49 -8.53
C ILE A 149 16.34 -21.09 -8.32
N LEU A 150 17.22 -20.09 -8.16
CA LEU A 150 16.80 -18.72 -7.92
C LEU A 150 16.29 -18.03 -9.19
N GLU A 151 16.71 -18.45 -10.38
CA GLU A 151 16.30 -17.91 -11.68
C GLU A 151 16.20 -16.37 -11.70
N ASN A 152 14.98 -15.86 -11.88
CA ASN A 152 14.64 -14.45 -11.99
C ASN A 152 14.50 -13.74 -10.64
N HIS A 153 14.62 -14.46 -9.52
CA HIS A 153 14.53 -13.89 -8.17
C HIS A 153 15.81 -13.16 -7.75
N ILE A 154 16.95 -13.38 -8.44
CA ILE A 154 18.24 -12.76 -8.09
C ILE A 154 18.21 -11.26 -8.41
N ILE A 155 18.47 -10.43 -7.41
CA ILE A 155 18.54 -8.97 -7.52
C ILE A 155 19.96 -8.41 -7.39
N ASP A 156 20.91 -9.18 -6.84
CA ASP A 156 22.30 -8.78 -6.73
C ASP A 156 23.25 -10.00 -6.70
N ARG A 157 24.49 -9.81 -7.18
CA ARG A 157 25.53 -10.84 -7.24
C ARG A 157 26.90 -10.24 -6.94
N ILE A 158 27.57 -10.78 -5.91
CA ILE A 158 28.93 -10.39 -5.54
C ILE A 158 29.82 -11.63 -5.58
N PHE A 159 30.87 -11.58 -6.39
CA PHE A 159 31.85 -12.65 -6.54
C PHE A 159 33.13 -12.30 -5.77
N SER A 160 33.46 -13.12 -4.77
CA SER A 160 34.71 -13.05 -4.01
C SER A 160 35.24 -14.46 -3.76
N ASP A 161 35.82 -14.75 -2.60
CA ASP A 161 36.23 -16.11 -2.19
C ASP A 161 35.04 -17.09 -2.19
N LYS A 162 33.85 -16.58 -1.86
CA LYS A 162 32.55 -17.24 -2.09
C LYS A 162 31.65 -16.31 -2.92
N VAL A 163 30.58 -16.86 -3.48
CA VAL A 163 29.58 -16.07 -4.20
C VAL A 163 28.43 -15.73 -3.26
N ASN A 164 28.18 -14.43 -3.10
CA ASN A 164 27.04 -13.92 -2.36
C ASN A 164 25.96 -13.47 -3.37
N LEU A 165 24.79 -14.05 -3.25
CA LEU A 165 23.61 -13.72 -4.04
C LEU A 165 22.55 -13.13 -3.12
N LYS A 166 21.87 -12.10 -3.61
CA LYS A 166 20.68 -11.55 -2.97
C LYS A 166 19.48 -11.84 -3.85
N ALA A 167 18.42 -12.39 -3.26
CA ALA A 167 17.20 -12.72 -3.98
C ALA A 167 15.96 -12.10 -3.32
N GLU A 168 15.01 -11.65 -4.13
CA GLU A 168 13.65 -11.31 -3.71
C GLU A 168 12.71 -12.44 -4.13
N ILE A 169 12.26 -13.24 -3.17
CA ILE A 169 11.49 -14.46 -3.43
C ILE A 169 10.03 -14.24 -2.97
N PRO A 170 9.01 -14.47 -3.81
CA PRO A 170 7.63 -14.45 -3.38
C PRO A 170 7.40 -15.32 -2.13
N GLU A 171 6.67 -14.80 -1.14
CA GLU A 171 6.48 -15.46 0.16
C GLU A 171 5.85 -16.86 0.01
N ASN A 172 5.00 -17.06 -1.00
CA ASN A 172 4.41 -18.36 -1.34
C ASN A 172 5.39 -19.37 -1.96
N GLU A 173 6.54 -18.93 -2.47
CA GLU A 173 7.59 -19.79 -3.03
C GLU A 173 8.77 -20.01 -2.08
N PHE A 174 8.89 -19.16 -1.06
CA PHE A 174 10.04 -19.10 -0.16
C PHE A 174 10.43 -20.47 0.44
N GLU A 175 9.50 -21.17 1.07
CA GLU A 175 9.78 -22.47 1.71
C GLU A 175 10.15 -23.56 0.69
N ARG A 176 9.59 -23.50 -0.53
CA ARG A 176 9.95 -24.42 -1.62
C ARG A 176 11.39 -24.19 -2.06
N ILE A 177 11.74 -22.94 -2.37
CA ILE A 177 13.08 -22.55 -2.84
C ILE A 177 14.14 -22.85 -1.77
N LYS A 178 13.86 -22.53 -0.49
CA LYS A 178 14.76 -22.81 0.62
C LYS A 178 15.09 -24.30 0.76
N ARG A 179 14.10 -25.17 0.58
CA ARG A 179 14.29 -26.63 0.56
C ARG A 179 15.13 -27.07 -0.63
N GLU A 180 14.81 -26.60 -1.84
CA GLU A 180 15.57 -26.94 -3.06
C GLU A 180 17.05 -26.53 -2.97
N LEU A 181 17.33 -25.35 -2.40
CA LEU A 181 18.71 -24.88 -2.14
C LEU A 181 19.45 -25.81 -1.17
N THR A 182 18.77 -26.28 -0.12
CA THR A 182 19.33 -27.21 0.87
C THR A 182 19.64 -28.56 0.23
N GLU A 183 18.73 -29.10 -0.58
CA GLU A 183 18.88 -30.40 -1.24
C GLU A 183 20.01 -30.39 -2.27
N VAL A 184 20.08 -29.38 -3.14
CA VAL A 184 21.09 -29.34 -4.22
C VAL A 184 22.51 -29.08 -3.71
N SER A 185 22.62 -28.42 -2.56
CA SER A 185 23.90 -28.12 -1.91
C SER A 185 24.28 -29.15 -0.85
N LYS A 186 23.40 -30.11 -0.54
CA LYS A 186 23.54 -31.01 0.63
C LYS A 186 23.79 -30.24 1.94
N GLY A 187 23.19 -29.05 2.05
CA GLY A 187 23.35 -28.15 3.20
C GLY A 187 24.62 -27.30 3.20
N ALA A 188 25.41 -27.27 2.12
CA ALA A 188 26.63 -26.47 2.05
C ALA A 188 26.39 -24.97 1.78
N VAL A 189 25.18 -24.61 1.34
CA VAL A 189 24.80 -23.21 1.08
C VAL A 189 24.26 -22.56 2.35
N GLU A 190 24.83 -21.42 2.71
CA GLU A 190 24.34 -20.62 3.83
C GLU A 190 23.24 -19.67 3.34
N THR A 191 22.09 -19.67 4.03
CA THR A 191 20.97 -18.78 3.70
C THR A 191 20.59 -17.94 4.90
N LYS A 192 20.35 -16.64 4.70
CA LYS A 192 19.92 -15.70 5.74
C LYS A 192 18.78 -14.83 5.24
N VAL A 193 17.68 -14.76 6.00
CA VAL A 193 16.59 -13.83 5.71
C VAL A 193 17.01 -12.43 6.18
N LEU A 194 17.00 -11.47 5.26
CA LEU A 194 17.32 -10.07 5.54
C LEU A 194 16.08 -9.24 5.89
N GLY A 195 14.90 -9.67 5.45
CA GLY A 195 13.62 -8.99 5.73
C GLY A 195 12.55 -9.35 4.72
N THR A 196 11.45 -8.60 4.74
CA THR A 196 10.35 -8.69 3.78
C THR A 196 10.10 -7.35 3.10
N LYS A 197 9.52 -7.40 1.90
CA LYS A 197 9.17 -6.24 1.10
C LYS A 197 7.84 -6.47 0.41
N ASP A 198 6.99 -5.45 0.42
CA ASP A 198 5.74 -5.44 -0.34
C ASP A 198 6.03 -4.94 -1.76
N SER A 199 5.52 -5.65 -2.76
CA SER A 199 5.61 -5.27 -4.18
C SER A 199 4.24 -5.34 -4.85
N VAL A 200 4.04 -4.50 -5.86
CA VAL A 200 2.81 -4.37 -6.65
C VAL A 200 3.03 -4.98 -8.02
#